data_AF-A0A2H0TR56-F1
#
_entry.id   AF-A0A2H0TR56-F1
#
_cell.length_a   1.000
_cell.length_b   1.000
_cell.length_c   1.000
_cell.angle_alpha   90.00
_cell.angle_beta   90.00
_cell.angle_gamma   90.00
#
_symmetry.space_group_name_H-M   'P 1'
#
loop_
_entity.id
_entity.type
_entity.pdbx_description
1 polymer ?
#
loop_
_entity_poly.entity_id
_entity_poly.type
_entity_poly.pdbx_seq_one_letter_code
_entity_poly.pdbx_strand_id
1 'polypeptide(L)'
;MKNCLVNKQILNIFLLITLAAFLILPKISLSEEFKEITPEDVEKYLTLSEQDAKNLLQTLIQVFTTEWINLEASGYSTAEENAVPAILREVVRIDILNHLLIDAPVEITGKIIKSAIEIARLILAQDISSVLEKFEKESVQRAVEYGMNFLFQNEIRVAPGAIKFRYTSYQEAEKEAIFQYLIIYKLLDAKSGKVEIRFYSPNPIEPPESKQSIGGVKGIYHELQHDLPPFIVQ
;
A
#
# COMPACT_ATOMS: atom_id res chain seq x y z
N MET A 1 55.46 31.72 -3.84
CA MET A 1 54.61 30.70 -4.49
C MET A 1 55.40 29.40 -4.55
N LYS A 2 55.03 28.39 -3.75
CA LYS A 2 55.71 27.08 -3.73
C LYS A 2 55.14 26.20 -4.84
N ASN A 3 55.97 25.90 -5.84
CA ASN A 3 55.61 25.00 -6.93
C ASN A 3 55.51 23.58 -6.39
N CYS A 4 54.29 23.03 -6.38
CA CYS A 4 54.05 21.65 -6.02
C CYS A 4 54.51 20.77 -7.19
N LEU A 5 55.70 20.17 -7.07
CA LEU A 5 56.18 19.11 -7.97
C LEU A 5 55.35 17.86 -7.71
N VAL A 6 54.18 17.79 -8.36
CA VAL A 6 53.33 16.60 -8.33
C VAL A 6 54.10 15.46 -8.98
N ASN A 7 54.43 14.45 -8.19
CA ASN A 7 55.12 13.26 -8.66
C ASN A 7 54.24 12.55 -9.71
N LYS A 8 54.72 12.48 -10.96
CA LYS A 8 53.98 11.91 -12.10
C LYS A 8 53.48 10.49 -11.84
N GLN A 9 54.17 9.73 -10.99
CA GLN A 9 53.74 8.39 -10.59
C GLN A 9 52.48 8.41 -9.73
N ILE A 10 52.35 9.38 -8.80
CA ILE A 10 51.16 9.53 -7.95
C ILE A 10 49.96 9.96 -8.78
N LEU A 11 50.18 10.89 -9.73
CA LEU A 11 49.13 11.31 -10.66
C LEU A 11 48.61 10.12 -11.50
N ASN A 12 49.51 9.29 -12.02
CA ASN A 12 49.13 8.12 -12.80
C ASN A 12 48.38 7.06 -11.98
N ILE A 13 48.78 6.83 -10.72
CA ILE A 13 48.07 5.92 -9.81
C ILE A 13 46.67 6.46 -9.51
N PHE A 14 46.53 7.76 -9.24
CA PHE A 14 45.23 8.37 -8.99
C PHE A 14 44.31 8.28 -10.21
N LEU A 15 44.87 8.47 -11.41
CA LEU A 15 44.14 8.37 -12.68
C LEU A 15 43.72 6.93 -12.99
N LEU A 16 44.53 5.94 -12.63
CA LEU A 16 44.18 4.51 -12.73
C LEU A 16 43.07 4.12 -11.76
N ILE A 17 43.09 4.65 -10.53
CA ILE A 17 42.05 4.39 -9.52
C ILE A 17 40.72 5.00 -9.96
N THR A 18 40.73 6.22 -10.51
CA THR A 18 39.49 6.83 -11.03
C THR A 18 38.99 6.13 -12.28
N LEU A 19 39.88 5.65 -13.18
CA LEU A 19 39.47 4.85 -14.34
C LEU A 19 38.87 3.50 -13.92
N ALA A 20 39.48 2.83 -12.95
CA ALA A 20 38.97 1.57 -12.41
C ALA A 20 37.63 1.78 -11.69
N ALA A 21 37.49 2.85 -10.90
CA ALA A 21 36.23 3.20 -10.26
C ALA A 21 35.13 3.53 -11.30
N PHE A 22 35.48 4.17 -12.43
CA PHE A 22 34.56 4.45 -13.53
C PHE A 22 34.15 3.19 -14.33
N LEU A 23 34.98 2.15 -14.33
CA LEU A 23 34.68 0.87 -14.98
C LEU A 23 33.92 -0.11 -14.06
N ILE A 24 34.00 0.06 -12.73
CA ILE A 24 33.29 -0.76 -11.74
C ILE A 24 31.95 -0.12 -11.35
N LEU A 25 31.79 1.20 -11.52
CA LEU A 25 30.47 1.82 -11.45
C LEU A 25 29.62 1.27 -12.60
N PRO A 26 28.51 0.56 -12.31
CA PRO A 26 27.59 0.17 -13.37
C PRO A 26 27.18 1.45 -14.09
N LYS A 27 27.35 1.45 -15.42
CA LYS A 27 26.75 2.47 -16.27
C LYS A 27 25.25 2.46 -15.97
N ILE A 28 24.79 3.35 -15.10
CA ILE A 28 23.38 3.74 -15.04
C ILE A 28 23.16 4.64 -16.27
N SER A 29 23.25 4.01 -17.43
CA SER A 29 22.73 4.57 -18.67
C SER A 29 21.22 4.42 -18.54
N LEU A 30 20.55 5.50 -18.13
CA LEU A 30 19.10 5.68 -18.17
C LEU A 30 18.62 5.78 -19.64
N SER A 31 18.90 4.75 -20.44
CA SER A 31 18.41 4.59 -21.80
C SER A 31 18.42 3.14 -22.28
N GLU A 32 18.36 2.15 -21.37
CA GLU A 32 17.83 0.85 -21.80
C GLU A 32 16.36 1.09 -22.17
N GLU A 33 16.08 1.09 -23.48
CA GLU A 33 14.77 0.70 -24.01
C GLU A 33 14.28 -0.47 -23.17
N PHE A 34 13.16 -0.24 -22.48
CA PHE A 34 12.58 -1.16 -21.51
C PHE A 34 12.56 -2.57 -22.10
N LYS A 35 13.48 -3.42 -21.64
CA LYS A 35 13.30 -4.86 -21.73
C LYS A 35 11.97 -5.15 -21.06
N GLU A 36 11.16 -5.99 -21.71
CA GLU A 36 9.87 -6.48 -21.18
C GLU A 36 10.00 -6.71 -19.67
N ILE A 37 9.34 -5.86 -18.89
CA ILE A 37 9.35 -5.95 -17.43
C ILE A 37 8.63 -7.26 -17.12
N THR A 38 9.37 -8.24 -16.62
CA THR A 38 8.77 -9.53 -16.28
C THR A 38 7.92 -9.39 -15.01
N PRO A 39 6.88 -10.21 -14.82
CA PRO A 39 6.15 -10.29 -13.55
C PRO A 39 7.09 -10.54 -12.34
N GLU A 40 8.24 -11.20 -12.54
CA GLU A 40 9.23 -11.40 -11.48
C GLU A 40 9.97 -10.09 -11.10
N ASP A 41 10.18 -9.18 -12.04
CA ASP A 41 10.78 -7.86 -11.76
C ASP A 41 9.82 -6.95 -10.99
N VAL A 42 8.51 -7.06 -11.27
CA VAL A 42 7.44 -6.38 -10.53
C VAL A 42 7.49 -6.70 -9.03
N GLU A 43 7.64 -7.98 -8.70
CA GLU A 43 7.68 -8.46 -7.33
C GLU A 43 8.86 -7.86 -6.55
N LYS A 44 10.02 -7.77 -7.20
CA LYS A 44 11.28 -7.37 -6.57
C LYS A 44 11.39 -5.86 -6.29
N TYR A 45 10.78 -5.01 -7.13
CA TYR A 45 11.01 -3.56 -7.08
C TYR A 45 9.88 -2.75 -6.46
N LEU A 46 8.64 -3.28 -6.43
CA LEU A 46 7.46 -2.51 -6.02
C LEU A 46 6.70 -3.10 -4.84
N THR A 47 6.96 -4.34 -4.47
CA THR A 47 6.28 -4.98 -3.32
C THR A 47 6.85 -4.44 -2.02
N LEU A 48 6.01 -3.80 -1.21
CA LEU A 48 6.33 -3.58 0.20
C LEU A 48 6.47 -4.96 0.87
N SER A 49 7.52 -5.17 1.67
CA SER A 49 7.74 -6.48 2.29
C SER A 49 6.53 -6.90 3.12
N GLU A 50 6.24 -8.20 3.18
CA GLU A 50 5.11 -8.71 3.95
C GLU A 50 5.15 -8.28 5.42
N GLN A 51 6.35 -8.30 6.00
CA GLN A 51 6.57 -7.86 7.36
C GLN A 51 6.28 -6.37 7.54
N ASP A 52 6.66 -5.52 6.59
CA ASP A 52 6.40 -4.09 6.65
C ASP A 52 4.90 -3.79 6.46
N ALA A 53 4.24 -4.47 5.51
CA ALA A 53 2.80 -4.36 5.31
C ALA A 53 2.03 -4.75 6.59
N LYS A 54 2.41 -5.87 7.21
CA LYS A 54 1.85 -6.34 8.48
C LYS A 54 2.09 -5.35 9.63
N ASN A 55 3.30 -4.81 9.74
CA ASN A 55 3.61 -3.79 10.75
C ASN A 55 2.74 -2.54 10.56
N LEU A 56 2.55 -2.08 9.32
CA LEU A 56 1.67 -0.96 9.01
C LEU A 56 0.21 -1.27 9.36
N LEU A 57 -0.31 -2.43 8.97
CA LEU A 57 -1.67 -2.84 9.33
C LEU A 57 -1.87 -2.85 10.85
N GLN A 58 -0.90 -3.36 11.61
CA GLN A 58 -0.99 -3.35 13.07
C GLN A 58 -1.15 -1.95 13.67
N THR A 59 -0.55 -0.92 13.06
CA THR A 59 -0.74 0.48 13.52
C THR A 59 -2.19 0.94 13.38
N LEU A 60 -2.94 0.39 12.42
CA LEU A 60 -4.33 0.78 12.19
C LEU A 60 -5.27 0.35 13.30
N ILE A 61 -4.89 -0.64 14.13
CA ILE A 61 -5.69 -1.03 15.30
C ILE A 61 -5.92 0.19 16.19
N GLN A 62 -4.87 1.00 16.42
CA GLN A 62 -4.99 2.20 17.22
C GLN A 62 -5.78 3.29 16.49
N VAL A 63 -5.54 3.49 15.19
CA VAL A 63 -6.27 4.48 14.36
C VAL A 63 -7.78 4.22 14.41
N PHE A 64 -8.21 2.99 14.11
CA PHE A 64 -9.62 2.62 14.15
C PHE A 64 -10.21 2.65 15.57
N THR A 65 -9.41 2.36 16.60
CA THR A 65 -9.85 2.52 17.99
C THR A 65 -10.14 3.99 18.32
N THR A 66 -9.22 4.89 17.95
CA THR A 66 -9.38 6.33 18.19
C THR A 66 -10.56 6.88 17.41
N GLU A 67 -10.72 6.50 16.13
CA GLU A 67 -11.83 6.96 15.30
C GLU A 67 -13.18 6.50 15.86
N TRP A 68 -13.29 5.22 16.23
CA TRP A 68 -14.50 4.69 16.86
C TRP A 68 -14.85 5.44 18.16
N ILE A 69 -13.87 5.69 19.03
CA ILE A 69 -14.09 6.46 20.28
C ILE A 69 -14.56 7.89 19.96
N ASN A 70 -13.97 8.54 18.96
CA ASN A 70 -14.32 9.91 18.57
C ASN A 70 -15.74 9.98 18.02
N LEU A 71 -16.12 9.04 17.14
CA LEU A 71 -17.46 8.98 16.58
C LEU A 71 -18.50 8.68 17.66
N GLU A 72 -18.24 7.73 18.56
CA GLU A 72 -19.13 7.43 19.69
C GLU A 72 -19.30 8.65 20.61
N ALA A 73 -18.20 9.36 20.91
CA ALA A 73 -18.22 10.55 21.76
C ALA A 73 -18.86 11.78 21.07
N SER A 74 -18.93 11.81 19.74
CA SER A 74 -19.48 12.95 18.99
C SER A 74 -20.99 13.10 19.14
N GLY A 75 -21.72 12.01 19.38
CA GLY A 75 -23.19 12.00 19.47
C GLY A 75 -23.95 12.31 18.17
N TYR A 76 -23.25 12.51 17.05
CA TYR A 76 -23.84 12.80 15.73
C TYR A 76 -23.55 11.72 14.68
N SER A 77 -22.76 10.71 15.03
CA SER A 77 -22.41 9.60 14.14
C SER A 77 -23.58 8.64 13.96
N THR A 78 -23.75 8.15 12.74
CA THR A 78 -24.71 7.09 12.43
C THR A 78 -24.20 5.73 12.90
N ALA A 79 -25.13 4.77 13.04
CA ALA A 79 -24.75 3.39 13.36
C ALA A 79 -23.81 2.78 12.30
N GLU A 80 -23.97 3.16 11.03
CA GLU A 80 -23.09 2.74 9.93
C GLU A 80 -21.69 3.33 10.08
N GLU A 81 -21.58 4.64 10.33
CA GLU A 81 -20.29 5.31 10.54
C GLU A 81 -19.53 4.75 11.74
N ASN A 82 -20.22 4.38 12.82
CA ASN A 82 -19.59 3.73 13.99
C ASN A 82 -19.19 2.27 13.72
N ALA A 83 -19.99 1.53 12.93
CA ALA A 83 -19.73 0.12 12.65
C ALA A 83 -18.47 -0.08 11.81
N VAL A 84 -18.20 0.81 10.85
CA VAL A 84 -17.03 0.70 9.95
C VAL A 84 -15.70 0.58 10.70
N PRO A 85 -15.27 1.55 11.55
CA PRO A 85 -14.00 1.44 12.27
C PRO A 85 -14.03 0.31 13.31
N ALA A 86 -15.19 0.02 13.92
CA ALA A 86 -15.30 -1.08 14.88
C ALA A 86 -15.04 -2.46 14.23
N ILE A 87 -15.61 -2.68 13.03
CA ILE A 87 -15.41 -3.90 12.24
C ILE A 87 -13.97 -3.96 11.71
N LEU A 88 -13.48 -2.89 11.08
CA LEU A 88 -12.12 -2.86 10.53
C LEU A 88 -11.03 -3.07 11.60
N ARG A 89 -11.25 -2.58 12.82
CA ARG A 89 -10.38 -2.86 13.96
C ARG A 89 -10.27 -4.36 14.26
N GLU A 90 -11.37 -5.10 14.24
CA GLU A 90 -11.33 -6.55 14.44
C GLU A 90 -10.77 -7.30 13.24
N VAL A 91 -11.10 -6.86 12.03
CA VAL A 91 -10.54 -7.39 10.78
C VAL A 91 -9.00 -7.40 10.84
N VAL A 92 -8.39 -6.27 11.22
CA VAL A 92 -6.94 -6.15 11.35
C VAL A 92 -6.39 -6.94 12.55
N ARG A 93 -7.17 -7.12 13.62
CA ARG A 93 -6.76 -7.95 14.78
C ARG A 93 -6.77 -9.44 14.47
N ILE A 94 -7.75 -9.90 13.69
CA ILE A 94 -7.90 -11.31 13.31
C ILE A 94 -6.90 -11.66 12.20
N ASP A 95 -6.61 -10.74 11.28
CA ASP A 95 -5.78 -11.06 10.11
C ASP A 95 -4.39 -10.44 10.11
N ILE A 96 -3.48 -11.23 10.65
CA ILE A 96 -2.05 -11.00 10.56
C ILE A 96 -1.36 -12.06 9.65
N LEU A 97 -2.11 -12.93 8.96
CA LEU A 97 -1.52 -14.15 8.39
C LEU A 97 -2.07 -14.69 7.06
N ASN A 98 -3.10 -14.13 6.42
CA ASN A 98 -3.61 -14.74 5.18
C ASN A 98 -3.47 -13.86 3.92
N HIS A 99 -2.31 -14.01 3.28
CA HIS A 99 -2.03 -13.77 1.86
C HIS A 99 -2.06 -12.33 1.32
N LEU A 100 -0.86 -11.80 1.08
CA LEU A 100 -0.62 -10.78 0.05
C LEU A 100 -0.86 -11.39 -1.33
N LEU A 101 -1.50 -10.64 -2.22
CA LEU A 101 -1.89 -11.08 -3.56
C LEU A 101 -0.68 -11.13 -4.53
N ILE A 102 0.30 -11.97 -4.25
CA ILE A 102 1.55 -12.02 -5.03
C ILE A 102 1.34 -12.67 -6.42
N ASP A 103 0.29 -13.49 -6.60
CA ASP A 103 0.03 -14.23 -7.86
C ASP A 103 -1.30 -13.85 -8.55
N ALA A 104 -1.56 -12.55 -8.71
CA ALA A 104 -2.80 -12.08 -9.36
C ALA A 104 -2.70 -12.15 -10.91
N PRO A 105 -3.74 -12.64 -11.61
CA PRO A 105 -3.86 -12.52 -13.07
C PRO A 105 -3.65 -11.08 -13.56
N VAL A 106 -3.09 -10.91 -14.77
CA VAL A 106 -2.72 -9.61 -15.36
C VAL A 106 -3.83 -8.57 -15.31
N GLU A 107 -5.09 -8.99 -15.46
CA GLU A 107 -6.26 -8.10 -15.41
C GLU A 107 -6.51 -7.55 -14.00
N ILE A 108 -6.21 -8.34 -12.97
CA ILE A 108 -6.32 -7.92 -11.56
C ILE A 108 -5.15 -6.99 -11.23
N THR A 109 -3.95 -7.33 -11.70
CA THR A 109 -2.75 -6.48 -11.57
C THR A 109 -2.98 -5.11 -12.20
N GLY A 110 -3.55 -5.04 -13.40
CA GLY A 110 -3.91 -3.76 -14.04
C GLY A 110 -4.83 -2.89 -13.19
N LYS A 111 -5.81 -3.48 -12.50
CA LYS A 111 -6.70 -2.74 -11.59
C LYS A 111 -5.95 -2.24 -10.36
N ILE A 112 -5.09 -3.07 -9.76
CA ILE A 112 -4.26 -2.70 -8.61
C ILE A 112 -3.36 -1.52 -8.97
N ILE A 113 -2.67 -1.59 -10.12
CA ILE A 113 -1.76 -0.54 -10.56
C ILE A 113 -2.51 0.76 -10.88
N LYS A 114 -3.67 0.68 -11.55
CA LYS A 114 -4.52 1.85 -11.76
C LYS A 114 -4.91 2.51 -10.43
N SER A 115 -5.42 1.74 -9.47
CA SER A 115 -5.76 2.25 -8.15
C SER A 115 -4.54 2.81 -7.41
N ALA A 116 -3.37 2.20 -7.58
CA ALA A 116 -2.14 2.69 -6.98
C ALA A 116 -1.72 4.05 -7.55
N ILE A 117 -1.83 4.23 -8.87
CA ILE A 117 -1.59 5.51 -9.54
C ILE A 117 -2.61 6.56 -9.05
N GLU A 118 -3.90 6.22 -9.02
CA GLU A 118 -4.96 7.12 -8.53
C GLU A 118 -4.68 7.62 -7.10
N ILE A 119 -4.28 6.71 -6.20
CA ILE A 119 -3.92 7.04 -4.82
C ILE A 119 -2.59 7.81 -4.75
N ALA A 120 -1.62 7.49 -5.63
CA ALA A 120 -0.35 8.22 -5.70
C ALA A 120 -0.56 9.72 -5.91
N ARG A 121 -1.68 10.15 -6.51
CA ARG A 121 -2.07 11.58 -6.56
C ARG A 121 -2.08 12.24 -5.18
N LEU A 122 -2.61 11.54 -4.16
CA LEU A 122 -2.73 12.04 -2.79
C LEU A 122 -1.36 12.16 -2.12
N ILE A 123 -0.43 11.28 -2.48
CA ILE A 123 0.93 11.27 -1.94
C ILE A 123 1.82 12.31 -2.63
N LEU A 124 1.74 12.40 -3.96
CA LEU A 124 2.59 13.27 -4.77
C LEU A 124 2.10 14.72 -4.86
N ALA A 125 0.80 14.97 -4.63
CA ALA A 125 0.16 16.27 -4.83
C ALA A 125 0.42 16.87 -6.24
N GLN A 126 0.62 16.00 -7.23
CA GLN A 126 0.87 16.36 -8.63
C GLN A 126 -0.32 15.94 -9.51
N ASP A 127 -0.44 16.58 -10.67
CA ASP A 127 -1.39 16.16 -11.69
C ASP A 127 -0.89 14.89 -12.40
N ILE A 128 -1.59 13.79 -12.16
CA ILE A 128 -1.32 12.48 -12.75
C ILE A 128 -2.30 12.12 -13.87
N SER A 129 -3.16 13.06 -14.29
CA SER A 129 -4.24 12.78 -15.25
C SER A 129 -3.71 12.28 -16.59
N SER A 130 -2.55 12.78 -17.03
CA SER A 130 -1.86 12.32 -18.25
C SER A 130 -1.35 10.88 -18.15
N VAL A 131 -0.96 10.45 -16.94
CA VAL A 131 -0.52 9.09 -16.66
C VAL A 131 -1.72 8.14 -16.70
N LEU A 132 -2.82 8.52 -16.06
CA LEU A 132 -4.07 7.75 -16.10
C LEU A 132 -4.64 7.64 -17.52
N GLU A 133 -4.66 8.72 -18.28
CA GLU A 133 -5.17 8.72 -19.65
C GLU A 133 -4.34 7.80 -20.56
N LYS A 134 -3.01 7.79 -20.38
CA LYS A 134 -2.13 6.89 -21.13
C LYS A 134 -2.30 5.44 -20.69
N PHE A 135 -2.51 5.19 -19.40
CA PHE A 135 -2.81 3.86 -18.87
C PHE A 135 -4.11 3.30 -19.48
N GLU A 136 -5.16 4.11 -19.60
CA GLU A 136 -6.47 3.67 -20.09
C GLU A 136 -6.53 3.40 -21.59
N LYS A 137 -5.64 3.99 -22.38
CA LYS A 137 -5.61 3.86 -23.85
C LYS A 137 -4.81 2.67 -24.35
N GLU A 138 -3.98 2.07 -23.51
CA GLU A 138 -3.07 1.00 -23.87
C GLU A 138 -3.70 -0.38 -23.66
N SER A 139 -3.12 -1.41 -24.29
CA SER A 139 -3.42 -2.81 -23.94
C SER A 139 -3.12 -3.05 -22.46
N VAL A 140 -3.85 -3.96 -21.79
CA VAL A 140 -3.70 -4.25 -20.35
C VAL A 140 -2.23 -4.44 -19.94
N GLN A 141 -1.46 -5.20 -20.70
CA GLN A 141 -0.04 -5.45 -20.41
C GLN A 141 0.81 -4.16 -20.45
N ARG A 142 0.68 -3.36 -21.50
CA ARG A 142 1.37 -2.05 -21.61
C ARG A 142 0.91 -1.03 -20.58
N ALA A 143 -0.38 -1.05 -20.23
CA ALA A 143 -0.92 -0.20 -19.17
C ALA A 143 -0.24 -0.55 -17.84
N VAL A 144 -0.16 -1.85 -17.51
CA VAL A 144 0.59 -2.33 -16.35
C VAL A 144 2.03 -1.84 -16.40
N GLU A 145 2.79 -2.11 -17.47
CA GLU A 145 4.18 -1.66 -17.61
C GLU A 145 4.35 -0.15 -17.40
N TYR A 146 3.49 0.66 -18.03
CA TYR A 146 3.54 2.11 -17.91
C TYR A 146 3.25 2.59 -16.49
N GLY A 147 2.23 2.03 -15.86
CA GLY A 147 1.87 2.33 -14.49
C GLY A 147 2.97 1.94 -13.50
N MET A 148 3.60 0.80 -13.72
CA MET A 148 4.71 0.30 -12.91
C MET A 148 5.93 1.21 -13.00
N ASN A 149 6.28 1.62 -14.21
CA ASN A 149 7.36 2.59 -14.42
C ASN A 149 7.10 3.89 -13.69
N PHE A 150 5.87 4.40 -13.74
CA PHE A 150 5.49 5.60 -13.01
C PHE A 150 5.67 5.45 -11.50
N LEU A 151 5.17 4.35 -10.91
CA LEU A 151 5.29 4.11 -9.47
C LEU A 151 6.77 3.98 -9.06
N PHE A 152 7.56 3.23 -9.83
CA PHE A 152 8.98 3.02 -9.57
C PHE A 152 9.79 4.32 -9.64
N GLN A 153 9.59 5.12 -10.70
CA GLN A 153 10.26 6.42 -10.87
C GLN A 153 9.94 7.40 -9.75
N ASN A 154 8.81 7.23 -9.07
CA ASN A 154 8.38 8.06 -7.95
C ASN A 154 8.69 7.43 -6.58
N GLU A 155 9.46 6.33 -6.55
CA GLU A 155 9.82 5.58 -5.34
C GLU A 155 8.59 5.15 -4.52
N ILE A 156 7.50 4.83 -5.22
CA ILE A 156 6.24 4.39 -4.62
C ILE A 156 6.21 2.87 -4.58
N ARG A 157 6.11 2.32 -3.38
CA ARG A 157 5.92 0.89 -3.13
C ARG A 157 4.45 0.61 -2.85
N VAL A 158 4.00 -0.57 -3.25
CA VAL A 158 2.60 -0.97 -3.19
C VAL A 158 2.51 -2.36 -2.57
N ALA A 159 1.55 -2.56 -1.67
CA ALA A 159 1.18 -3.88 -1.14
C ALA A 159 -0.34 -4.06 -1.22
N PRO A 160 -0.86 -4.77 -2.24
CA PRO A 160 -2.24 -5.20 -2.25
C PRO A 160 -2.43 -6.44 -1.37
N GLY A 161 -3.61 -6.58 -0.80
CA GLY A 161 -3.98 -7.80 -0.08
C GLY A 161 -5.48 -7.92 0.12
N ALA A 162 -5.90 -9.04 0.69
CA ALA A 162 -7.28 -9.27 1.05
C ALA A 162 -7.34 -9.98 2.39
N ILE A 163 -8.22 -9.50 3.27
CA ILE A 163 -8.46 -10.06 4.58
C ILE A 163 -9.76 -10.85 4.55
N LYS A 164 -9.67 -12.13 4.93
CA LYS A 164 -10.82 -12.99 5.13
C LYS A 164 -11.24 -12.95 6.60
N PHE A 165 -12.35 -12.28 6.87
CA PHE A 165 -12.91 -12.10 8.21
C PHE A 165 -14.06 -13.07 8.44
N ARG A 166 -13.85 -14.05 9.32
CA ARG A 166 -14.89 -14.97 9.78
C ARG A 166 -15.41 -14.54 11.14
N TYR A 167 -16.72 -14.50 11.29
CA TYR A 167 -17.36 -13.94 12.48
C TYR A 167 -18.78 -14.49 12.67
N THR A 168 -19.26 -14.43 13.91
CA THR A 168 -20.67 -14.63 14.24
C THR A 168 -21.43 -13.31 14.00
N SER A 169 -22.47 -13.33 13.18
CA SER A 169 -23.30 -12.15 12.89
C SER A 169 -24.22 -11.79 14.06
N TYR A 170 -24.82 -10.60 14.02
CA TYR A 170 -25.84 -10.20 14.99
C TYR A 170 -27.09 -11.11 15.01
N GLN A 171 -27.30 -11.91 13.96
CA GLN A 171 -28.33 -12.95 13.88
C GLN A 171 -27.82 -14.33 14.37
N GLU A 172 -26.68 -14.38 15.05
CA GLU A 172 -26.05 -15.59 15.60
C GLU A 172 -25.63 -16.62 14.53
N ALA A 173 -25.49 -16.20 13.27
CA ALA A 173 -25.03 -17.05 12.18
C ALA A 173 -23.53 -16.85 11.91
N GLU A 174 -22.80 -17.93 11.65
CA GLU A 174 -21.42 -17.82 11.16
C GLU A 174 -21.39 -17.27 9.73
N LYS A 175 -20.61 -16.21 9.52
CA LYS A 175 -20.46 -15.48 8.26
C LYS A 175 -19.00 -15.28 7.92
N GLU A 176 -18.76 -14.97 6.65
CA GLU A 176 -17.44 -14.64 6.11
C GLU A 176 -17.56 -13.37 5.27
N ALA A 177 -16.70 -12.39 5.54
CA ALA A 177 -16.54 -11.18 4.73
C ALA A 177 -15.10 -11.11 4.19
N ILE A 178 -14.94 -10.52 3.01
CA ILE A 178 -13.63 -10.31 2.40
C ILE A 178 -13.40 -8.80 2.25
N PHE A 179 -12.37 -8.30 2.90
CA PHE A 179 -11.95 -6.91 2.82
C PHE A 179 -10.68 -6.82 1.97
N GLN A 180 -10.74 -6.14 0.84
CA GLN A 180 -9.54 -5.89 0.05
C GLN A 180 -8.83 -4.65 0.58
N TYR A 181 -7.52 -4.62 0.53
CA TYR A 181 -6.75 -3.44 0.89
C TYR A 181 -5.62 -3.16 -0.10
N LEU A 182 -5.21 -1.89 -0.14
CA LEU A 182 -4.08 -1.42 -0.91
C LEU A 182 -3.25 -0.47 -0.04
N ILE A 183 -2.04 -0.89 0.31
CA ILE A 183 -1.05 -0.06 1.00
C ILE A 183 -0.17 0.59 -0.04
N ILE A 184 0.02 1.91 0.07
CA ILE A 184 0.96 2.66 -0.74
C ILE A 184 1.93 3.37 0.18
N TYR A 185 3.21 3.16 -0.07
CA TYR A 185 4.29 3.74 0.71
C TYR A 185 5.21 4.53 -0.20
N LYS A 186 5.48 5.78 0.14
CA LYS A 186 6.51 6.59 -0.48
C LYS A 186 7.54 6.99 0.55
N LEU A 187 8.80 6.73 0.26
CA LEU A 187 9.91 7.21 1.08
C LEU A 187 10.03 8.74 0.95
N LEU A 188 10.21 9.43 2.07
CA LEU A 188 10.51 10.87 2.08
C LEU A 188 11.97 11.13 2.43
N ASP A 189 12.51 10.34 3.36
CA ASP A 189 13.92 10.31 3.72
C ASP A 189 14.30 8.94 4.32
N ALA A 190 15.54 8.78 4.82
CA ALA A 190 16.03 7.51 5.37
C ALA A 190 15.27 6.98 6.60
N LYS A 191 14.40 7.78 7.22
CA LYS A 191 13.68 7.46 8.47
C LYS A 191 12.18 7.77 8.40
N SER A 192 11.72 8.49 7.38
CA SER A 192 10.33 8.91 7.25
C SER A 192 9.77 8.58 5.87
N GLY A 193 8.48 8.27 5.83
CA GLY A 193 7.75 7.99 4.61
C GLY A 193 6.29 8.37 4.77
N LYS A 194 5.62 8.59 3.65
CA LYS A 194 4.18 8.80 3.59
C LYS A 194 3.52 7.47 3.26
N VAL A 195 2.48 7.13 4.02
CA VAL A 195 1.67 5.93 3.82
C VAL A 195 0.25 6.37 3.50
N GLU A 196 -0.37 5.75 2.51
CA GLU A 196 -1.82 5.71 2.34
C GLU A 196 -2.26 4.23 2.41
N ILE A 197 -3.32 3.91 3.14
CA ILE A 197 -3.91 2.57 3.15
C ILE A 197 -5.38 2.70 2.83
N ARG A 198 -5.84 2.01 1.79
CA ARG A 198 -7.26 2.00 1.43
C ARG A 198 -7.86 0.62 1.61
N PHE A 199 -8.98 0.52 2.32
CA PHE A 199 -9.80 -0.68 2.44
C PHE A 199 -11.03 -0.60 1.54
N TYR A 200 -11.42 -1.74 1.00
CA TYR A 200 -12.57 -1.90 0.14
C TYR A 200 -13.42 -3.06 0.65
N SER A 201 -14.70 -2.77 0.92
CA SER A 201 -15.75 -3.78 1.07
C SER A 201 -16.69 -3.67 -0.13
N PRO A 202 -16.54 -4.51 -1.17
CA PRO A 202 -17.34 -4.39 -2.39
C PRO A 202 -18.78 -4.92 -2.23
N ASN A 203 -19.03 -5.71 -1.18
CA ASN A 203 -20.31 -6.34 -0.93
C ASN A 203 -20.90 -5.81 0.38
N PRO A 204 -22.25 -5.81 0.52
CA PRO A 204 -22.87 -5.59 1.82
C PRO A 204 -22.39 -6.62 2.84
N ILE A 205 -22.24 -6.19 4.09
CA ILE A 205 -21.77 -7.03 5.19
C ILE A 205 -22.84 -7.04 6.27
N GLU A 206 -23.32 -8.24 6.59
CA GLU A 206 -24.15 -8.42 7.79
C GLU A 206 -23.27 -8.14 9.02
N PRO A 207 -23.64 -7.23 9.92
CA PRO A 207 -22.74 -6.82 10.98
C PRO A 207 -22.45 -7.97 11.97
N PRO A 208 -21.23 -8.03 12.53
CA PRO A 208 -20.91 -8.99 13.58
C PRO A 208 -21.76 -8.77 14.83
N GLU A 209 -21.85 -9.79 15.67
CA GLU A 209 -22.52 -9.66 16.96
C GLU A 209 -21.85 -8.58 17.81
N SER A 210 -22.65 -7.64 18.31
CA SER A 210 -22.18 -6.59 19.21
C SER A 210 -21.80 -7.21 20.55
N LYS A 211 -20.50 -7.29 20.84
CA LYS A 211 -19.95 -7.85 22.09
C LYS A 211 -19.24 -6.74 22.84
N GLN A 212 -19.71 -6.44 24.05
CA GLN A 212 -18.94 -5.60 24.96
C GLN A 212 -17.83 -6.43 25.62
N SER A 213 -16.60 -5.94 25.57
CA SER A 213 -15.49 -6.48 26.38
C SER A 213 -15.24 -5.57 27.57
N ILE A 214 -14.79 -6.12 28.70
CA ILE A 214 -14.34 -5.33 29.86
C ILE A 214 -13.30 -4.28 29.40
N GLY A 215 -13.62 -3.00 29.60
CA GLY A 215 -12.79 -1.86 29.22
C GLY A 215 -12.79 -1.49 27.73
N GLY A 216 -13.70 -2.02 26.90
CA GLY A 216 -13.82 -1.69 25.48
C GLY A 216 -12.65 -2.18 24.60
N VAL A 217 -11.74 -2.98 25.17
CA VAL A 217 -10.45 -3.33 24.56
C VAL A 217 -10.56 -4.37 23.44
N LYS A 218 -11.51 -5.30 23.50
CA LYS A 218 -11.64 -6.48 22.60
C LYS A 218 -13.03 -6.66 21.96
N GLY A 219 -13.99 -5.80 22.29
CA GLY A 219 -15.38 -5.97 21.90
C GLY A 219 -15.78 -5.09 20.73
N ILE A 220 -16.50 -5.62 19.75
CA ILE A 220 -17.16 -4.81 18.72
C ILE A 220 -18.44 -4.27 19.35
N TYR A 221 -18.50 -2.95 19.56
CA TYR A 221 -19.76 -2.31 19.89
C TYR A 221 -20.22 -1.49 18.69
N HIS A 222 -21.39 -1.87 18.18
CA HIS A 222 -22.17 -1.06 17.27
C HIS A 222 -23.66 -1.35 17.49
N GLU A 223 -24.51 -0.41 17.10
CA GLU A 223 -25.96 -0.56 17.16
C GLU A 223 -26.57 -0.97 15.81
N LEU A 224 -25.72 -1.30 14.83
CA LEU A 224 -26.15 -1.65 13.48
C LEU A 224 -26.91 -2.99 13.48
N GLN A 225 -28.16 -2.96 13.00
CA GLN A 225 -29.07 -4.12 12.93
C GLN A 225 -29.49 -4.49 11.50
N HIS A 226 -28.83 -3.89 10.51
CA HIS A 226 -29.03 -4.15 9.09
C HIS A 226 -27.67 -4.28 8.42
N ASP A 227 -27.67 -4.77 7.18
CA ASP A 227 -26.44 -4.94 6.42
C ASP A 227 -25.73 -3.59 6.21
N LEU A 228 -24.46 -3.55 6.57
CA LEU A 228 -23.58 -2.44 6.25
C LEU A 228 -23.37 -2.41 4.73
N PRO A 229 -23.71 -1.31 4.03
CA PRO A 229 -23.52 -1.23 2.58
C PRO A 229 -22.03 -1.30 2.19
N PRO A 230 -21.73 -1.55 0.90
CA PRO A 230 -20.36 -1.47 0.39
C PRO A 230 -19.71 -0.13 0.73
N PHE A 231 -18.44 -0.16 1.11
CA PHE A 231 -17.72 1.02 1.56
C PHE A 231 -16.25 1.04 1.16
N ILE A 232 -15.67 2.25 1.17
CA ILE A 232 -14.25 2.51 0.97
C ILE A 232 -13.78 3.39 2.13
N VAL A 233 -12.68 3.01 2.78
CA VAL A 233 -12.03 3.78 3.86
C VAL A 233 -10.58 4.02 3.47
N GLN A 234 -10.07 5.22 3.75
CA GLN A 234 -8.68 5.64 3.49
C GLN A 234 -8.12 6.43 4.67
#